data_AF-A0AAD9RRK8-F1
#
_entry.id   AF-A0AAD9RRK8-F1
#
_cell.length_a   1.000
_cell.length_b   1.000
_cell.length_c   1.000
_cell.angle_alpha   90.00
_cell.angle_beta   90.00
_cell.angle_gamma   90.00
#
_symmetry.space_group_name_H-M   'P 1'
#
loop_
_entity.id
_entity.type
_entity.pdbx_description
1 polymer ?
#
loop_
_entity_poly.entity_id
_entity_poly.type
_entity_poly.pdbx_seq_one_letter_code
_entity_poly.pdbx_strand_id
1 'polypeptide(L)'
;MESLYTGAIHGFHQPNAGVMANGFSTGIASSFDQDGVLSLIVVLGGSLSLVALVFAFITYSLFSDLRSLAGTTLMNLLAALFMVQLLFIVGVGGVQDSELCISLGLSLQYLRVSVVCWLAAMCHHLYATVASIPRRDDPPTYLKYSVFAWGAPLVTLALATLLQSRESNDFWNVVDLTPFNCWFLGTNATVYAYGLPIVLLLLASGYYLVKAAIVSRYTCSMQLEIKQREKMKRRRTLQLMLFLKVCLIVGLVAACGVASRVWKMPFLWAVFCTGHSLQGLSVALSVACNCRVLKVYARKSHSQPQQIAKSSSSMQLLAPAPDPV
;
A
#
# COMPACT_ATOMS: atom_id res chain seq x y z
N MET A 1 -9.06 -19.96 31.21
CA MET A 1 -10.16 -18.99 31.14
C MET A 1 -9.75 -17.80 31.98
N GLU A 2 -9.61 -16.65 31.32
CA GLU A 2 -9.59 -15.29 31.87
C GLU A 2 -8.56 -14.94 32.96
N SER A 3 -7.41 -14.39 32.56
CA SER A 3 -6.63 -13.31 33.25
C SER A 3 -5.18 -13.14 32.76
N LEU A 4 -4.93 -13.17 31.44
CA LEU A 4 -3.58 -13.09 30.86
C LEU A 4 -3.41 -12.01 29.77
N TYR A 5 -4.26 -10.97 29.78
CA TYR A 5 -4.30 -9.95 28.71
C TYR A 5 -4.04 -8.50 29.15
N THR A 6 -3.70 -8.21 30.40
CA THR A 6 -3.60 -6.82 30.90
C THR A 6 -2.47 -6.63 31.91
N GLY A 7 -1.21 -6.72 31.47
CA GLY A 7 -0.09 -6.52 32.40
C GLY A 7 1.23 -5.98 31.87
N ALA A 8 1.49 -5.89 30.57
CA ALA A 8 2.85 -5.56 30.11
C ALA A 8 2.94 -4.81 28.77
N ILE A 9 1.96 -3.96 28.47
CA ILE A 9 2.13 -2.90 27.48
C ILE A 9 2.50 -1.68 28.31
N HIS A 10 3.77 -1.25 28.34
CA HIS A 10 4.21 0.14 28.48
C HIS A 10 5.75 0.15 28.44
N GLY A 11 6.30 0.60 27.31
CA GLY A 11 7.68 1.05 27.27
C GLY A 11 7.78 2.35 28.05
N PHE A 12 8.43 2.29 29.23
CA PHE A 12 9.36 3.27 29.82
C PHE A 12 9.50 2.99 31.34
N HIS A 13 10.66 2.50 31.77
CA HIS A 13 11.14 2.53 33.17
C HIS A 13 12.68 2.49 33.10
N GLN A 14 13.52 3.29 33.76
CA GLN A 14 13.50 4.50 34.62
C GLN A 14 14.96 5.07 34.58
N PRO A 15 15.28 6.18 35.28
CA PRO A 15 16.17 5.94 36.43
C PRO A 15 15.82 6.72 37.71
N ASN A 16 15.98 5.98 38.82
CA ASN A 16 16.31 6.34 40.20
C ASN A 16 15.35 7.14 41.09
N ALA A 17 14.82 6.38 42.05
CA ALA A 17 14.67 6.65 43.49
C ALA A 17 14.93 8.07 44.03
N GLY A 18 13.90 8.58 44.71
CA GLY A 18 13.99 9.59 45.76
C GLY A 18 13.18 10.84 45.46
N VAL A 19 11.99 10.96 46.07
CA VAL A 19 11.44 12.18 46.71
C VAL A 19 10.01 11.90 47.15
N MET A 20 9.72 12.36 48.37
CA MET A 20 8.52 12.16 49.16
C MET A 20 7.27 12.89 48.61
N ALA A 21 6.11 12.32 48.95
CA ALA A 21 4.85 12.95 49.37
C ALA A 21 4.22 14.10 48.54
N ASN A 22 2.92 13.88 48.27
CA ASN A 22 1.84 14.85 48.00
C ASN A 22 1.77 15.52 46.61
N GLY A 23 0.77 15.09 45.83
CA GLY A 23 0.07 15.93 44.86
C GLY A 23 0.08 15.42 43.41
N PHE A 24 -1.10 15.44 42.77
CA PHE A 24 -1.33 15.39 41.31
C PHE A 24 -1.41 14.00 40.63
N SER A 25 -2.56 13.31 40.77
CA SER A 25 -2.91 12.06 40.06
C SER A 25 -3.68 12.27 38.73
N THR A 26 -3.41 13.31 37.95
CA THR A 26 -4.10 13.56 36.65
C THR A 26 -3.21 13.38 35.41
N GLY A 27 -1.92 13.07 35.57
CA GLY A 27 -0.99 12.91 34.43
C GLY A 27 -0.79 11.47 33.93
N ILE A 28 -1.10 10.46 34.75
CA ILE A 28 -0.78 9.06 34.43
C ILE A 28 -1.96 8.35 33.74
N ALA A 29 -3.21 8.76 33.99
CA ALA A 29 -4.37 8.15 33.32
C ALA A 29 -4.50 8.56 31.84
N SER A 30 -4.00 9.74 31.46
CA SER A 30 -4.12 10.27 30.09
C SER A 30 -3.11 9.67 29.10
N SER A 31 -1.92 9.28 29.56
CA SER A 31 -0.91 8.62 28.70
C SER A 31 -1.24 7.15 28.42
N PHE A 32 -1.81 6.43 29.40
CA PHE A 32 -2.24 5.04 29.23
C PHE A 32 -3.42 4.91 28.26
N ASP A 33 -4.32 5.90 28.21
CA ASP A 33 -5.46 5.93 27.28
C ASP A 33 -5.03 6.21 25.83
N GLN A 34 -4.06 7.10 25.63
CA GLN A 34 -3.63 7.51 24.28
C GLN A 34 -2.92 6.38 23.49
N ASP A 35 -2.10 5.57 24.16
CA ASP A 35 -1.41 4.42 23.53
C ASP A 35 -2.38 3.27 23.21
N GLY A 36 -3.37 3.04 24.09
CA GLY A 36 -4.44 2.06 23.89
C GLY A 36 -5.35 2.44 22.72
N VAL A 37 -5.76 3.70 22.65
CA VAL A 37 -6.57 4.24 21.54
C VAL A 37 -5.81 4.14 20.22
N LEU A 38 -4.52 4.48 20.17
CA LEU A 38 -3.72 4.37 18.95
C LEU A 38 -3.61 2.92 18.48
N SER A 39 -3.37 1.99 19.40
CA SER A 39 -3.32 0.55 19.10
C SER A 39 -4.65 0.05 18.52
N LEU A 40 -5.77 0.47 19.09
CA LEU A 40 -7.11 0.16 18.60
C LEU A 40 -7.34 0.72 17.19
N ILE A 41 -6.93 1.97 16.92
CA ILE A 41 -7.00 2.59 15.59
C ILE A 41 -6.16 1.80 14.58
N VAL A 42 -4.95 1.37 14.95
CA VAL A 42 -4.09 0.58 14.06
C VAL A 42 -4.71 -0.78 13.74
N VAL A 43 -5.24 -1.48 14.75
CA VAL A 43 -5.83 -2.81 14.57
C VAL A 43 -7.13 -2.73 13.76
N LEU A 44 -8.07 -1.85 14.12
CA LEU A 44 -9.34 -1.72 13.40
C LEU A 44 -9.14 -1.15 11.99
N GLY A 45 -8.40 -0.04 11.88
CA GLY A 45 -8.10 0.59 10.59
C GLY A 45 -7.30 -0.33 9.67
N GLY A 46 -6.30 -1.01 10.22
CA GLY A 46 -5.49 -2.00 9.50
C GLY A 46 -6.30 -3.21 9.04
N SER A 47 -7.20 -3.73 9.88
CA SER A 47 -8.07 -4.86 9.51
C SER A 47 -9.01 -4.50 8.37
N LEU A 48 -9.65 -3.32 8.45
CA LEU A 48 -10.50 -2.81 7.38
C LEU A 48 -9.71 -2.60 6.07
N SER A 49 -8.48 -2.08 6.18
CA SER A 49 -7.54 -1.89 5.08
C SER A 49 -7.16 -3.22 4.41
N LEU A 50 -6.89 -4.27 5.19
CA LEU A 50 -6.63 -5.62 4.67
C LEU A 50 -7.81 -6.17 3.86
N VAL A 51 -9.04 -6.07 4.40
CA VAL A 51 -10.25 -6.53 3.70
C VAL A 51 -10.42 -5.79 2.36
N ALA A 52 -10.22 -4.47 2.35
CA ALA A 52 -10.31 -3.66 1.14
C ALA A 52 -9.23 -4.05 0.10
N LEU A 53 -7.99 -4.31 0.54
CA LEU A 53 -6.90 -4.77 -0.33
C LEU A 53 -7.19 -6.14 -0.94
N VAL A 54 -7.73 -7.09 -0.17
CA VAL A 54 -8.15 -8.41 -0.67
C VAL A 54 -9.23 -8.26 -1.74
N PHE A 55 -10.24 -7.42 -1.49
CA PHE A 55 -11.29 -7.17 -2.48
C PHE A 55 -10.73 -6.55 -3.76
N ALA A 56 -9.82 -5.58 -3.65
CA ALA A 56 -9.14 -4.99 -4.80
C ALA A 56 -8.30 -6.04 -5.58
N PHE A 57 -7.57 -6.90 -4.87
CA PHE A 57 -6.79 -7.97 -5.47
C PHE A 57 -7.66 -8.98 -6.24
N ILE A 58 -8.75 -9.45 -5.63
CA ILE A 58 -9.72 -10.37 -6.26
C ILE A 58 -10.34 -9.72 -7.50
N THR A 59 -10.75 -8.45 -7.39
CA THR A 59 -11.31 -7.69 -8.52
C THR A 59 -10.35 -7.68 -9.71
N TYR A 60 -9.08 -7.31 -9.50
CA TYR A 60 -8.09 -7.27 -10.59
C TYR A 60 -7.71 -8.67 -11.10
N SER A 61 -7.83 -9.69 -10.26
CA SER A 61 -7.60 -11.10 -10.65
C SER A 61 -8.71 -11.62 -11.55
N LEU A 62 -9.99 -11.33 -11.25
CA LEU A 62 -11.14 -11.90 -11.95
C LEU A 62 -11.43 -11.25 -13.30
N PHE A 63 -11.14 -9.96 -13.46
CA PHE A 63 -11.39 -9.25 -14.72
C PHE A 63 -10.18 -9.34 -15.66
N SER A 64 -10.22 -10.27 -16.62
CA SER A 64 -9.18 -10.43 -17.65
C SER A 64 -8.91 -9.14 -18.43
N ASP A 65 -9.93 -8.29 -18.62
CA ASP A 65 -9.84 -6.94 -19.21
C ASP A 65 -8.91 -5.98 -18.44
N LEU A 66 -8.62 -6.29 -17.17
CA LEU A 66 -7.69 -5.54 -16.31
C LEU A 66 -6.30 -6.18 -16.27
N ARG A 67 -6.15 -7.46 -16.65
CA ARG A 67 -4.90 -8.25 -16.63
C ARG A 67 -3.93 -7.91 -17.78
N SER A 68 -3.83 -6.62 -18.10
CA SER A 68 -2.72 -6.06 -18.87
C SER A 68 -1.45 -6.02 -18.02
N LEU A 69 -0.28 -5.76 -18.62
CA LEU A 69 0.99 -5.58 -17.89
C LEU A 69 0.85 -4.63 -16.68
N ALA A 70 0.17 -3.49 -16.87
CA ALA A 70 -0.14 -2.54 -15.80
C ALA A 70 -1.03 -3.10 -14.68
N GLY A 71 -1.91 -4.07 -14.98
CA GLY A 71 -2.75 -4.75 -13.99
C GLY A 71 -1.96 -5.74 -13.17
N THR A 72 -1.09 -6.54 -13.81
CA THR A 72 -0.22 -7.50 -13.10
C THR A 72 0.75 -6.78 -12.17
N THR A 73 1.37 -5.67 -12.60
CA THR A 73 2.24 -4.87 -11.72
C THR A 73 1.46 -4.26 -10.55
N LEU A 74 0.22 -3.82 -10.77
CA LEU A 74 -0.64 -3.30 -9.70
C LEU A 74 -1.02 -4.40 -8.71
N MET A 75 -1.31 -5.62 -9.16
CA MET A 75 -1.59 -6.75 -8.28
C MET A 75 -0.41 -7.06 -7.35
N ASN A 76 0.83 -7.01 -7.87
CA ASN A 76 2.02 -7.17 -7.03
C ASN A 76 2.18 -6.02 -6.02
N LEU A 77 1.90 -4.78 -6.42
CA LEU A 77 1.86 -3.64 -5.48
C LEU A 77 0.85 -3.88 -4.35
N LEU A 78 -0.37 -4.31 -4.69
CA LEU A 78 -1.44 -4.58 -3.72
C LEU A 78 -1.06 -5.73 -2.78
N ALA A 79 -0.44 -6.79 -3.30
CA ALA A 79 0.05 -7.90 -2.49
C ALA A 79 1.17 -7.46 -1.53
N ALA A 80 2.13 -6.65 -1.99
CA ALA A 80 3.18 -6.10 -1.13
C ALA A 80 2.59 -5.19 -0.03
N LEU A 81 1.64 -4.31 -0.37
CA LEU A 81 0.93 -3.47 0.59
C LEU A 81 0.16 -4.30 1.62
N PHE A 82 -0.50 -5.38 1.20
CA PHE A 82 -1.18 -6.31 2.10
C PHE A 82 -0.20 -6.91 3.13
N MET A 83 0.96 -7.37 2.67
CA MET A 83 1.98 -7.93 3.57
C MET A 83 2.56 -6.88 4.52
N VAL A 84 2.83 -5.66 4.04
CA VAL A 84 3.25 -4.53 4.91
C VAL A 84 2.21 -4.27 6.00
N GLN A 85 0.93 -4.20 5.62
CA GLN A 85 -0.16 -3.90 6.53
C GLN A 85 -0.35 -5.03 7.56
N LEU A 86 -0.26 -6.29 7.13
CA LEU A 86 -0.39 -7.45 8.00
C LEU A 86 0.71 -7.48 9.06
N LEU A 87 1.98 -7.33 8.63
CA LEU A 87 3.12 -7.30 9.54
C LEU A 87 3.07 -6.09 10.50
N PHE A 88 2.55 -4.96 10.03
CA PHE A 88 2.35 -3.79 10.89
C PHE A 88 1.39 -4.09 12.04
N ILE A 89 0.26 -4.75 11.75
CA ILE A 89 -0.72 -5.17 12.78
C ILE A 89 -0.10 -6.18 13.75
N VAL A 90 0.66 -7.16 13.23
CA VAL A 90 1.34 -8.16 14.07
C VAL A 90 2.28 -7.50 15.09
N GLY A 91 2.98 -6.43 14.69
CA GLY A 91 3.88 -5.70 15.60
C GLY A 91 3.20 -4.83 16.66
N VAL A 92 1.89 -4.53 16.56
CA VAL A 92 1.19 -3.64 17.51
C VAL A 92 1.27 -4.13 18.95
N GLY A 93 1.21 -5.46 19.15
CA GLY A 93 1.26 -6.06 20.49
C GLY A 93 2.65 -6.05 21.14
N GLY A 94 3.67 -5.55 20.44
CA GLY A 94 5.06 -5.69 20.84
C GLY A 94 5.58 -7.11 20.59
N VAL A 95 6.85 -7.22 20.19
CA VAL A 95 7.52 -8.49 19.97
C VAL A 95 8.60 -8.66 21.03
N GLN A 96 8.46 -9.67 21.89
CA GLN A 96 9.37 -9.91 23.02
C GLN A 96 10.66 -10.60 22.57
N ASP A 97 10.56 -11.56 21.65
CA ASP A 97 11.71 -12.26 21.11
C ASP A 97 12.53 -11.35 20.19
N SER A 98 13.82 -11.21 20.50
CA SER A 98 14.73 -10.33 19.77
C SER A 98 14.86 -10.74 18.30
N GLU A 99 14.90 -12.04 18.02
CA GLU A 99 14.98 -12.55 16.65
C GLU A 99 13.74 -12.20 15.82
N LEU A 100 12.55 -12.35 16.42
CA LEU A 100 11.28 -12.02 15.77
C LEU A 100 11.16 -10.51 15.55
N CYS A 101 11.61 -9.69 16.50
CA CYS A 101 11.62 -8.23 16.39
C CYS A 101 12.48 -7.76 15.19
N ILE A 102 13.71 -8.30 15.07
CA ILE A 102 14.61 -7.97 13.97
C ILE A 102 14.05 -8.47 12.64
N SER A 103 13.55 -9.70 12.60
CA SER A 103 12.93 -10.29 11.41
C SER A 103 11.74 -9.46 10.92
N LEU A 104 10.90 -8.98 11.85
CA LEU A 104 9.77 -8.10 11.56
C LEU A 104 10.24 -6.78 10.95
N GLY A 105 11.23 -6.12 11.57
CA GLY A 105 11.78 -4.86 11.09
C GLY A 105 12.39 -4.97 9.69
N LEU A 106 13.19 -6.01 9.45
CA LEU A 106 13.80 -6.30 8.15
C LEU A 106 12.74 -6.59 7.08
N SER A 107 11.75 -7.41 7.41
CA SER A 107 10.65 -7.76 6.50
C SER A 107 9.83 -6.53 6.11
N LEU A 108 9.48 -5.69 7.09
CA LEU A 108 8.76 -4.45 6.86
C LEU A 108 9.57 -3.47 5.99
N GLN A 109 10.87 -3.32 6.25
CA GLN A 109 11.73 -2.49 5.43
C GLN A 109 11.76 -2.98 3.97
N TYR A 110 12.03 -4.27 3.76
CA TYR A 110 12.06 -4.87 2.43
C TYR A 110 10.74 -4.66 1.67
N LEU A 111 9.61 -4.96 2.30
CA LEU A 111 8.30 -4.87 1.66
C LEU A 111 7.91 -3.42 1.36
N ARG A 112 8.19 -2.46 2.25
CA ARG A 112 7.91 -1.04 1.98
C ARG A 112 8.73 -0.51 0.81
N VAL A 113 10.01 -0.87 0.71
CA VAL A 113 10.83 -0.49 -0.45
C VAL A 113 10.30 -1.16 -1.72
N SER A 114 9.90 -2.44 -1.65
CA SER A 114 9.27 -3.14 -2.77
C SER A 114 8.00 -2.44 -3.28
N VAL A 115 7.14 -1.95 -2.38
CA VAL A 115 5.96 -1.14 -2.75
C VAL A 115 6.37 0.08 -3.58
N VAL A 116 7.39 0.83 -3.16
CA VAL A 116 7.83 2.02 -3.90
C VAL A 116 8.52 1.65 -5.22
N CYS A 117 9.27 0.54 -5.28
CA CYS A 117 9.85 0.05 -6.54
C CYS A 117 8.78 -0.37 -7.55
N TRP A 118 7.74 -1.09 -7.11
CA TRP A 118 6.59 -1.44 -7.96
C TRP A 118 5.86 -0.19 -8.46
N LEU A 119 5.71 0.82 -7.60
CA LEU A 119 5.12 2.10 -7.98
C LEU A 119 5.95 2.85 -9.03
N ALA A 120 7.28 2.88 -8.87
CA ALA A 120 8.19 3.48 -9.84
C ALA A 120 8.15 2.74 -11.18
N ALA A 121 8.13 1.40 -11.16
CA ALA A 121 7.98 0.56 -12.34
C ALA A 121 6.66 0.84 -13.09
N MET A 122 5.56 1.02 -12.36
CA MET A 122 4.27 1.39 -12.94
C MET A 122 4.29 2.79 -13.58
N CYS A 123 4.92 3.77 -12.93
CA CYS A 123 5.05 5.13 -13.47
C CYS A 123 5.89 5.13 -14.75
N HIS A 124 7.01 4.39 -14.76
CA HIS A 124 7.83 4.21 -15.96
C HIS A 124 7.04 3.49 -17.07
N HIS A 125 6.35 2.39 -16.76
CA HIS A 125 5.55 1.66 -17.74
C HIS A 125 4.45 2.54 -18.35
N LEU A 126 3.80 3.38 -17.55
CA LEU A 126 2.84 4.36 -18.06
C LEU A 126 3.50 5.33 -19.04
N TYR A 127 4.64 5.93 -18.67
CA TYR A 127 5.40 6.82 -19.55
C TYR A 127 5.76 6.13 -20.86
N ALA A 128 6.34 4.92 -20.79
CA ALA A 128 6.72 4.14 -21.95
C ALA A 128 5.50 3.86 -22.85
N THR A 129 4.36 3.49 -22.27
CA THR A 129 3.13 3.20 -23.02
C THR A 129 2.55 4.44 -23.72
N VAL A 130 2.67 5.63 -23.13
CA VAL A 130 2.18 6.85 -23.78
C VAL A 130 3.16 7.40 -24.81
N ALA A 131 4.45 7.11 -24.68
CA ALA A 131 5.51 7.54 -25.59
C ALA A 131 5.76 6.56 -26.75
N SER A 132 5.48 5.27 -26.56
CA SER A 132 5.67 4.25 -27.59
C SER A 132 4.60 4.34 -28.68
N ILE A 133 5.05 4.26 -29.93
CA ILE A 133 4.20 3.89 -31.06
C ILE A 133 3.92 2.37 -30.92
N PRO A 134 2.71 1.86 -31.14
CA PRO A 134 2.42 0.44 -30.96
C PRO A 134 3.31 -0.40 -31.89
N ARG A 135 4.33 -1.07 -31.34
CA ARG A 135 5.11 -2.11 -32.02
C ARG A 135 4.62 -3.47 -31.54
N ARG A 136 4.40 -4.40 -32.48
CA ARG A 136 3.79 -5.70 -32.21
C ARG A 136 4.73 -6.72 -31.56
N ASP A 137 6.04 -6.44 -31.51
CA ASP A 137 7.08 -7.45 -31.25
C ASP A 137 8.02 -7.13 -30.06
N ASP A 138 7.53 -6.46 -29.01
CA ASP A 138 8.37 -6.22 -27.82
C ASP A 138 8.40 -7.47 -26.90
N PRO A 139 9.59 -7.91 -26.42
CA PRO A 139 9.73 -9.02 -25.47
C PRO A 139 9.03 -8.72 -24.14
N PRO A 140 8.81 -9.71 -23.26
CA PRO A 140 8.01 -9.54 -22.05
C PRO A 140 8.66 -8.54 -21.06
N THR A 141 8.27 -7.27 -21.16
CA THR A 141 8.74 -6.16 -20.30
C THR A 141 8.46 -6.40 -18.81
N TYR A 142 7.51 -7.29 -18.48
CA TYR A 142 7.19 -7.66 -17.09
C TYR A 142 8.39 -8.20 -16.31
N LEU A 143 9.18 -9.10 -16.90
CA LEU A 143 10.28 -9.75 -16.18
C LEU A 143 11.30 -8.72 -15.71
N LYS A 144 11.61 -7.72 -16.55
CA LYS A 144 12.51 -6.61 -16.20
C LYS A 144 12.00 -5.81 -15.01
N TYR A 145 10.70 -5.48 -15.00
CA TYR A 145 10.10 -4.76 -13.87
C TYR A 145 10.04 -5.60 -12.61
N SER A 146 9.76 -6.91 -12.72
CA SER A 146 9.72 -7.83 -11.59
C SER A 146 11.10 -8.00 -10.95
N VAL A 147 12.14 -8.21 -11.76
CA VAL A 147 13.53 -8.30 -11.29
C VAL A 147 13.95 -7.01 -10.59
N PHE A 148 13.61 -5.86 -11.15
CA PHE A 148 13.87 -4.58 -10.49
C PHE A 148 13.11 -4.43 -9.17
N ALA A 149 11.79 -4.66 -9.18
CA ALA A 149 10.94 -4.37 -8.04
C ALA A 149 11.11 -5.32 -6.86
N TRP A 150 11.57 -6.55 -7.09
CA TRP A 150 11.94 -7.49 -6.03
C TRP A 150 13.44 -7.49 -5.71
N GLY A 151 14.30 -7.22 -6.70
CA GLY A 151 15.75 -7.21 -6.52
C GLY A 151 16.29 -5.96 -5.85
N ALA A 152 15.84 -4.76 -6.25
CA ALA A 152 16.33 -3.51 -5.66
C ALA A 152 16.09 -3.42 -4.14
N PRO A 153 14.92 -3.86 -3.60
CA PRO A 153 14.73 -3.91 -2.15
C PRO A 153 15.71 -4.83 -1.42
N LEU A 154 16.20 -5.93 -2.03
CA LEU A 154 17.23 -6.79 -1.42
C LEU A 154 18.55 -6.06 -1.22
N VAL A 155 18.94 -5.20 -2.17
CA VAL A 155 20.14 -4.37 -2.05
C VAL A 155 19.99 -3.39 -0.88
N THR A 156 18.84 -2.75 -0.76
CA THR A 156 18.56 -1.85 0.38
C THR A 156 18.50 -2.61 1.71
N LEU A 157 18.03 -3.86 1.70
CA LEU A 157 17.98 -4.71 2.89
C LEU A 157 19.37 -5.10 3.35
N ALA A 158 20.26 -5.48 2.42
CA ALA A 158 21.67 -5.75 2.73
C ALA A 158 22.39 -4.52 3.30
N LEU A 159 22.09 -3.33 2.77
CA LEU A 159 22.60 -2.09 3.37
C LEU A 159 22.03 -1.87 4.78
N ALA A 160 20.76 -2.17 5.00
CA ALA A 160 20.11 -2.03 6.30
C ALA A 160 20.72 -2.93 7.37
N THR A 161 20.99 -4.21 7.05
CA THR A 161 21.62 -5.16 7.97
C THR A 161 23.04 -4.72 8.33
N LEU A 162 23.80 -4.25 7.35
CA LEU A 162 25.14 -3.70 7.58
C LEU A 162 25.10 -2.48 8.50
N LEU A 163 24.21 -1.52 8.23
CA LEU A 163 24.08 -0.32 9.07
C LEU A 163 23.59 -0.66 10.49
N GLN A 164 22.65 -1.59 10.61
CA GLN A 164 22.17 -2.07 11.92
C GLN A 164 23.31 -2.67 12.73
N SER A 165 24.11 -3.58 12.13
CA SER A 165 25.24 -4.21 12.82
C SER A 165 26.30 -3.21 13.29
N ARG A 166 26.46 -2.09 12.57
CA ARG A 166 27.40 -1.02 12.92
C ARG A 166 26.87 -0.10 14.01
N GLU A 167 25.55 0.14 14.06
CA GLU A 167 24.93 1.05 15.01
C GLU A 167 24.81 0.41 16.41
N SER A 168 24.38 -0.86 16.48
CA SER A 168 24.08 -1.51 17.76
C SER A 168 25.27 -2.25 18.40
N ASN A 169 26.41 -2.37 17.71
CA ASN A 169 27.60 -3.22 18.03
C ASN A 169 27.31 -4.72 18.16
N ASP A 170 26.12 -5.09 18.65
CA ASP A 170 25.54 -6.42 18.62
C ASP A 170 24.26 -6.37 17.78
N PHE A 171 24.19 -7.17 16.72
CA PHE A 171 23.05 -7.22 15.81
C PHE A 171 21.75 -7.63 16.52
N TRP A 172 21.84 -8.45 17.57
CA TRP A 172 20.69 -8.95 18.32
C TRP A 172 20.17 -7.97 19.37
N ASN A 173 20.83 -6.83 19.55
CA ASN A 173 20.38 -5.79 20.45
C ASN A 173 19.19 -5.02 19.85
N VAL A 174 18.00 -5.26 20.40
CA VAL A 174 16.73 -4.66 19.95
C VAL A 174 16.27 -3.46 20.78
N VAL A 175 17.10 -2.95 21.69
CA VAL A 175 16.73 -1.84 22.58
C VAL A 175 16.33 -0.58 21.81
N ASP A 176 16.91 -0.33 20.64
CA ASP A 176 16.56 0.81 19.78
C ASP A 176 15.34 0.57 18.87
N LEU A 177 14.87 -0.68 18.79
CA LEU A 177 13.77 -1.14 17.93
C LEU A 177 12.47 -1.27 18.71
N THR A 178 12.54 -1.76 19.95
CA THR A 178 11.36 -2.02 20.81
C THR A 178 10.48 -0.80 21.08
N PRO A 179 11.00 0.44 21.26
CA PRO A 179 10.15 1.63 21.45
C PRO A 179 9.32 1.98 20.21
N PHE A 180 9.69 1.44 19.05
CA PHE A 180 9.01 1.63 17.77
C PHE A 180 8.32 0.35 17.29
N ASN A 181 7.90 -0.53 18.21
CA ASN A 181 7.21 -1.80 17.91
C ASN A 181 7.96 -2.70 16.92
N CYS A 182 9.29 -2.57 16.86
CA CYS A 182 10.12 -3.26 15.88
C CYS A 182 9.75 -2.97 14.40
N TRP A 183 9.04 -1.88 14.13
CA TRP A 183 8.61 -1.51 12.78
C TRP A 183 9.69 -0.80 11.97
N PHE A 184 10.70 -0.27 12.64
CA PHE A 184 11.85 0.40 12.06
C PHE A 184 13.12 -0.17 12.68
N LEU A 185 14.20 -0.19 11.89
CA LEU A 185 15.53 -0.50 12.37
C LEU A 185 16.14 0.72 13.10
N GLY A 186 17.44 0.64 13.41
CA GLY A 186 18.25 1.75 13.89
C GLY A 186 18.08 3.02 13.06
N THR A 187 18.47 4.15 13.65
CA THR A 187 18.23 5.48 13.07
C THR A 187 18.97 5.62 11.74
N ASN A 188 20.23 5.19 11.66
CA ASN A 188 21.03 5.28 10.44
C ASN A 188 20.50 4.32 9.38
N ALA A 189 20.14 3.09 9.76
CA ALA A 189 19.52 2.13 8.85
C ALA A 189 18.22 2.70 8.26
N THR A 190 17.37 3.30 9.08
CA THR A 190 16.11 3.91 8.63
C THR A 190 16.34 5.10 7.70
N VAL A 191 17.31 5.97 7.98
CA VAL A 191 17.58 7.14 7.14
C VAL A 191 18.22 6.74 5.80
N TYR A 192 19.31 5.95 5.84
CA TYR A 192 20.12 5.68 4.66
C TYR A 192 19.65 4.46 3.84
N ALA A 193 19.11 3.43 4.48
CA ALA A 193 18.67 2.21 3.79
C ALA A 193 17.15 2.17 3.51
N TYR A 194 16.38 3.11 4.07
CA TYR A 194 14.95 3.22 3.79
C TYR A 194 14.56 4.62 3.28
N GLY A 195 14.87 5.68 4.02
CA GLY A 195 14.50 7.05 3.68
C GLY A 195 15.09 7.53 2.35
N LEU A 196 16.41 7.43 2.19
CA LEU A 196 17.10 7.86 0.96
C LEU A 196 16.62 7.10 -0.29
N PRO A 197 16.56 5.75 -0.32
CA PRO A 197 15.99 5.00 -1.46
C PRO A 197 14.57 5.42 -1.80
N ILE A 198 13.70 5.63 -0.81
CA ILE A 198 12.31 6.03 -1.04
C ILE A 198 12.23 7.40 -1.70
N VAL A 199 13.00 8.38 -1.20
CA VAL A 199 13.03 9.72 -1.81
C VAL A 199 13.45 9.64 -3.27
N LEU A 200 14.52 8.90 -3.58
CA LEU A 200 15.01 8.74 -4.96
C LEU A 200 13.95 8.08 -5.86
N LEU A 201 13.30 7.01 -5.39
CA LEU A 201 12.27 6.30 -6.16
C LEU A 201 11.01 7.13 -6.35
N LEU A 202 10.60 7.93 -5.35
CA LEU A 202 9.45 8.83 -5.46
C LEU A 202 9.73 10.00 -6.42
N LEU A 203 10.94 10.56 -6.38
CA LEU A 203 11.38 11.57 -7.35
C LEU A 203 11.38 11.01 -8.78
N ALA A 204 11.91 9.80 -8.98
CA ALA A 204 11.86 9.12 -10.27
C ALA A 204 10.42 8.87 -10.73
N SER A 205 9.54 8.43 -9.81
CA SER A 205 8.11 8.22 -10.09
C SER A 205 7.43 9.53 -10.53
N GLY A 206 7.68 10.63 -9.80
CA GLY A 206 7.18 11.97 -10.15
C GLY A 206 7.66 12.44 -11.51
N TYR A 207 8.96 12.27 -11.80
CA TYR A 207 9.55 12.58 -13.10
C TYR A 207 8.84 11.82 -14.25
N TYR A 208 8.63 10.51 -14.11
CA TYR A 208 7.92 9.72 -15.11
C TYR A 208 6.46 10.14 -15.27
N LEU A 209 5.76 10.47 -14.17
CA LEU A 209 4.39 10.96 -14.23
C LEU A 209 4.29 12.30 -14.97
N VAL A 210 5.22 13.24 -14.73
CA VAL A 210 5.27 14.52 -15.44
C VAL A 210 5.52 14.31 -16.94
N LYS A 211 6.50 13.48 -17.30
CA LYS A 211 6.76 13.14 -18.71
C LYS A 211 5.56 12.46 -19.36
N ALA A 212 4.94 11.51 -18.68
CA ALA A 212 3.74 10.83 -19.15
C ALA A 212 2.59 11.83 -19.38
N ALA A 213 2.42 12.82 -18.50
CA ALA A 213 1.42 13.86 -18.65
C ALA A 213 1.68 14.75 -19.87
N ILE A 214 2.93 15.19 -20.09
CA ILE A 214 3.33 16.01 -21.25
C ILE A 214 3.09 15.25 -22.55
N VAL A 215 3.64 14.04 -22.66
CA VAL A 215 3.50 13.20 -23.87
C VAL A 215 2.04 12.82 -24.11
N SER A 216 1.28 12.55 -23.04
CA SER A 216 -0.15 12.27 -23.13
C SER A 216 -0.92 13.46 -23.73
N ARG A 217 -0.62 14.70 -23.31
CA ARG A 217 -1.26 15.90 -23.86
C ARG A 217 -0.96 16.04 -25.36
N TYR A 218 0.30 15.90 -25.74
CA TYR A 218 0.73 16.00 -27.14
C TYR A 218 0.10 14.91 -28.03
N THR A 219 0.13 13.66 -27.58
CA THR A 219 -0.47 12.55 -28.33
C THR A 219 -1.98 12.72 -28.49
N CYS A 220 -2.67 13.20 -27.45
CA CYS A 220 -4.11 13.47 -27.51
C CYS A 220 -4.44 14.67 -28.43
N SER A 221 -3.58 15.69 -28.51
CA SER A 221 -3.82 16.81 -29.44
C SER A 221 -3.66 16.41 -30.91
N MET A 222 -2.86 15.37 -31.21
CA MET A 222 -2.68 14.86 -32.57
C MET A 222 -3.83 13.96 -33.06
N GLN A 223 -4.77 13.59 -32.18
CA GLN A 223 -5.92 12.76 -32.55
C GLN A 223 -6.98 13.61 -33.27
N LEU A 224 -7.22 13.31 -34.55
CA LEU A 224 -8.18 14.03 -35.39
C LEU A 224 -9.64 13.77 -35.00
N GLU A 225 -9.97 12.54 -34.58
CA GLU A 225 -11.33 12.20 -34.14
C GLU A 225 -11.62 12.74 -32.73
N ILE A 226 -12.51 13.72 -32.62
CA ILE A 226 -12.91 14.36 -31.34
C ILE A 226 -13.38 13.31 -30.31
N LYS A 227 -14.21 12.34 -30.73
CA LYS A 227 -14.75 11.30 -29.84
C LYS A 227 -13.66 10.37 -29.29
N GLN A 228 -12.67 10.01 -30.12
CA GLN A 228 -11.53 9.19 -29.68
C GLN A 228 -10.57 9.99 -28.80
N ARG A 229 -10.30 11.24 -29.17
CA ARG A 229 -9.48 12.19 -28.41
C ARG A 229 -9.98 12.37 -26.99
N GLU A 230 -11.26 12.69 -26.81
CA GLU A 230 -11.85 12.90 -25.47
C GLU A 230 -11.84 11.59 -24.65
N LYS A 231 -12.12 10.44 -25.28
CA LYS A 231 -12.05 9.13 -24.63
C LYS A 231 -10.62 8.80 -24.17
N MET A 232 -9.63 9.04 -25.01
CA MET A 232 -8.21 8.80 -24.72
C MET A 232 -7.72 9.74 -23.60
N LYS A 233 -8.00 11.04 -23.71
CA LYS A 233 -7.67 12.06 -22.72
C LYS A 233 -8.24 11.70 -21.36
N ARG A 234 -9.54 11.37 -21.28
CA ARG A 234 -10.18 10.95 -20.02
C ARG A 234 -9.52 9.72 -19.43
N ARG A 235 -9.22 8.70 -20.23
CA ARG A 235 -8.58 7.46 -19.76
C ARG A 235 -7.18 7.72 -19.21
N ARG A 236 -6.35 8.48 -19.93
CA ARG A 236 -4.96 8.79 -19.53
C ARG A 236 -4.91 9.70 -18.31
N THR A 237 -5.74 10.74 -18.25
CA THR A 237 -5.86 11.61 -17.08
C THR A 237 -6.26 10.82 -15.84
N LEU A 238 -7.23 9.91 -15.94
CA LEU A 238 -7.66 9.08 -14.82
C LEU A 238 -6.54 8.15 -14.31
N GLN A 239 -5.75 7.57 -15.22
CA GLN A 239 -4.59 6.74 -14.84
C GLN A 239 -3.47 7.56 -14.19
N LEU A 240 -3.14 8.72 -14.75
CA LEU A 240 -2.15 9.64 -14.17
C LEU A 240 -2.56 10.10 -12.77
N MET A 241 -3.83 10.49 -12.60
CA MET A 241 -4.36 10.93 -11.30
C MET A 241 -4.38 9.78 -10.28
N LEU A 242 -4.66 8.55 -10.71
CA LEU A 242 -4.59 7.38 -9.82
C LEU A 242 -3.17 7.18 -9.31
N PHE A 243 -2.17 7.12 -10.19
CA PHE A 243 -0.79 6.91 -9.75
C PHE A 243 -0.25 8.09 -8.95
N LEU A 244 -0.61 9.33 -9.31
CA LEU A 244 -0.26 10.51 -8.51
C LEU A 244 -0.82 10.39 -7.09
N LYS A 245 -2.10 10.03 -6.93
CA LYS A 245 -2.71 9.81 -5.61
C LYS A 245 -1.98 8.73 -4.82
N VAL A 246 -1.66 7.59 -5.44
CA VAL A 246 -0.92 6.50 -4.79
C VAL A 246 0.48 6.96 -4.37
N CYS A 247 1.22 7.68 -5.24
CA CYS A 247 2.52 8.28 -4.90
C CYS A 247 2.45 9.22 -3.71
N LEU A 248 1.43 10.09 -3.66
CA LEU A 248 1.25 11.03 -2.56
C LEU A 248 0.92 10.29 -1.24
N ILE A 249 0.02 9.30 -1.28
CA ILE A 249 -0.35 8.51 -0.10
C ILE A 249 0.86 7.73 0.43
N VAL A 250 1.56 7.00 -0.44
CA VAL A 250 2.73 6.21 -0.05
C VAL A 250 3.86 7.11 0.44
N GLY A 251 4.13 8.20 -0.29
CA GLY A 251 5.18 9.16 0.07
C GLY A 251 4.91 9.88 1.39
N LEU A 252 3.67 10.30 1.65
CA LEU A 252 3.32 10.96 2.91
C LEU A 252 3.51 10.01 4.10
N VAL A 253 3.00 8.77 4.02
CA VAL A 253 3.17 7.79 5.08
C VAL A 253 4.65 7.46 5.31
N ALA A 254 5.43 7.30 4.24
CA ALA A 254 6.86 7.05 4.36
C ALA A 254 7.61 8.23 4.99
N ALA A 255 7.30 9.47 4.58
CA ALA A 255 7.88 10.68 5.14
C ALA A 255 7.57 10.82 6.63
N CYS A 256 6.31 10.62 7.03
CA CYS A 256 5.90 10.62 8.45
C CYS A 256 6.63 9.51 9.25
N GLY A 257 6.85 8.34 8.65
CA GLY A 257 7.58 7.24 9.29
C GLY A 257 9.07 7.53 9.52
N VAL A 258 9.76 8.09 8.52
CA VAL A 258 11.17 8.52 8.69
C VAL A 258 11.25 9.66 9.71
N ALA A 259 10.36 10.65 9.58
CA ALA A 259 10.27 11.80 10.45
C ALA A 259 10.03 11.42 11.92
N SER A 260 9.10 10.50 12.18
CA SER A 260 8.82 10.02 13.53
C SER A 260 10.04 9.32 14.14
N ARG A 261 10.79 8.55 13.34
CA ARG A 261 12.01 7.86 13.80
C ARG A 261 13.18 8.81 14.08
N VAL A 262 13.33 9.88 13.31
CA VAL A 262 14.43 10.87 13.44
C VAL A 262 14.14 11.88 14.55
N TRP A 263 12.95 12.49 14.54
CA TRP A 263 12.61 13.55 15.49
C TRP A 263 12.04 13.06 16.81
N LYS A 264 11.69 11.76 16.92
CA LYS A 264 11.15 11.14 18.14
C LYS A 264 9.94 11.90 18.71
N MET A 265 9.12 12.49 17.82
CA MET A 265 7.94 13.26 18.19
C MET A 265 6.70 12.36 18.26
N PRO A 266 5.93 12.36 19.37
CA PRO A 266 4.78 11.48 19.55
C PRO A 266 3.62 11.81 18.59
N PHE A 267 3.45 13.08 18.22
CA PHE A 267 2.50 13.48 17.17
C PHE A 267 2.88 12.89 15.80
N LEU A 268 4.17 12.98 15.46
CA LEU A 268 4.89 12.25 14.40
C LEU A 268 4.41 10.80 14.26
N TRP A 269 4.55 10.10 15.37
CA TRP A 269 4.25 8.70 15.52
C TRP A 269 2.76 8.41 15.33
N ALA A 270 1.88 9.13 16.00
CA ALA A 270 0.42 8.93 15.90
C ALA A 270 -0.09 9.13 14.46
N VAL A 271 0.39 10.18 13.78
CA VAL A 271 0.05 10.46 12.37
C VAL A 271 0.56 9.34 11.46
N PHE A 272 1.80 8.90 11.66
CA PHE A 272 2.35 7.76 10.91
C PHE A 272 1.52 6.49 11.12
N CYS A 273 1.23 6.10 12.36
CA CYS A 273 0.49 4.90 12.69
C CYS A 273 -0.92 4.90 12.09
N THR A 274 -1.62 6.03 12.22
CA THR A 274 -2.97 6.22 11.66
C THR A 274 -2.94 6.26 10.13
N GLY A 275 -1.99 6.97 9.54
CA GLY A 275 -1.84 7.06 8.09
C GLY A 275 -1.46 5.72 7.47
N HIS A 276 -0.58 4.96 8.12
CA HIS A 276 -0.16 3.64 7.70
C HIS A 276 -1.31 2.63 7.83
N SER A 277 -2.10 2.66 8.91
CA SER A 277 -3.25 1.76 9.07
C SER A 277 -4.34 1.96 8.01
N LEU A 278 -4.52 3.19 7.51
CA LEU A 278 -5.49 3.54 6.48
C LEU A 278 -4.92 3.55 5.05
N GLN A 279 -3.61 3.31 4.88
CA GLN A 279 -2.93 3.42 3.59
C GLN A 279 -3.52 2.44 2.56
N GLY A 280 -3.64 1.17 2.93
CA GLY A 280 -4.16 0.12 2.05
C GLY A 280 -5.60 0.38 1.63
N LEU A 281 -6.47 0.82 2.55
CA LEU A 281 -7.83 1.26 2.26
C LEU A 281 -7.86 2.38 1.22
N SER A 282 -7.05 3.42 1.42
CA SER A 282 -6.98 4.59 0.53
C SER A 282 -6.52 4.21 -0.89
N VAL A 283 -5.54 3.31 -0.99
CA VAL A 283 -5.06 2.77 -2.27
C VAL A 283 -6.13 1.89 -2.92
N ALA A 284 -6.74 0.97 -2.17
CA ALA A 284 -7.79 0.09 -2.65
C ALA A 284 -9.00 0.88 -3.19
N LEU A 285 -9.45 1.91 -2.48
CA LEU A 285 -10.51 2.82 -2.92
C LEU A 285 -10.10 3.60 -4.17
N SER A 286 -8.87 4.12 -4.23
CA SER A 286 -8.37 4.81 -5.43
C SER A 286 -8.39 3.92 -6.68
N VAL A 287 -8.11 2.63 -6.48
CA VAL A 287 -8.07 1.60 -7.52
C VAL A 287 -9.48 1.11 -7.90
N ALA A 288 -10.39 0.95 -6.93
CA ALA A 288 -11.77 0.49 -7.13
C ALA A 288 -12.70 1.58 -7.67
N CYS A 289 -12.58 2.81 -7.17
CA CYS A 289 -13.34 3.98 -7.64
C CYS A 289 -12.87 4.50 -9.01
N ASN A 290 -11.90 3.84 -9.63
CA ASN A 290 -11.53 4.11 -11.01
C ASN A 290 -12.76 3.84 -11.89
N CYS A 291 -13.23 4.85 -12.65
CA CYS A 291 -14.42 4.74 -13.50
C CYS A 291 -14.41 3.53 -14.46
N ARG A 292 -13.23 2.96 -14.76
CA ARG A 292 -13.12 1.71 -15.52
C ARG A 292 -13.72 0.51 -14.78
N VAL A 293 -13.43 0.36 -13.50
CA VAL A 293 -13.93 -0.72 -12.65
C VAL A 293 -15.43 -0.54 -12.42
N LEU A 294 -15.88 0.67 -12.08
CA LEU A 294 -17.30 1.01 -11.97
C LEU A 294 -18.09 0.72 -13.26
N LYS A 295 -17.52 0.99 -14.44
CA LYS A 295 -18.15 0.63 -15.74
C LYS A 295 -18.19 -0.87 -16.02
N VAL A 296 -17.26 -1.64 -15.47
CA VAL A 296 -17.25 -3.11 -15.59
C VAL A 296 -18.31 -3.69 -14.66
N TYR A 297 -18.39 -3.22 -13.40
CA TYR A 297 -19.48 -3.58 -12.48
C TYR A 297 -20.85 -3.18 -13.02
N ALA A 298 -21.01 -1.97 -13.56
CA ALA A 298 -22.25 -1.52 -14.18
C ALA A 298 -22.62 -2.32 -15.42
N ARG A 299 -21.65 -2.74 -16.25
CA ARG A 299 -21.92 -3.61 -17.40
C ARG A 299 -22.36 -5.02 -16.96
N LYS A 300 -21.68 -5.62 -15.99
CA LYS A 300 -22.06 -6.94 -15.45
C LYS A 300 -23.47 -6.89 -14.82
N SER A 301 -23.78 -5.80 -14.11
CA SER A 301 -25.10 -5.54 -13.54
C SER A 301 -26.19 -5.28 -14.60
N HIS A 302 -25.85 -4.81 -15.80
CA HIS A 302 -26.79 -4.67 -16.92
C HIS A 302 -26.91 -5.93 -17.78
N SER A 303 -25.89 -6.80 -17.82
CA SER A 303 -25.96 -8.09 -18.49
C SER A 303 -26.78 -9.12 -17.71
N GLN A 304 -26.80 -9.03 -16.37
CA GLN A 304 -27.57 -9.93 -15.51
C GLN A 304 -29.12 -9.82 -15.69
N PRO A 305 -29.75 -8.63 -15.87
CA PRO A 305 -31.18 -8.55 -16.15
C PRO A 305 -31.58 -9.03 -17.56
N GLN A 306 -30.66 -9.05 -18.54
CA GLN A 306 -30.98 -9.53 -19.90
C GLN A 306 -30.97 -11.05 -20.03
N GLN A 307 -30.19 -11.78 -19.21
CA GLN A 307 -30.24 -13.25 -19.20
C GLN A 307 -31.49 -13.80 -18.50
N ILE A 308 -31.97 -13.13 -17.44
CA ILE A 308 -33.21 -13.53 -16.74
C ILE A 308 -34.45 -13.29 -17.63
N ALA A 309 -34.49 -12.19 -18.39
CA ALA A 309 -35.59 -11.91 -19.31
C ALA A 309 -35.66 -12.89 -20.51
N LYS A 310 -34.52 -13.30 -21.08
CA LYS A 310 -34.49 -14.26 -22.20
C LYS A 310 -34.84 -15.69 -21.79
N SER A 311 -34.56 -16.08 -20.53
CA SER A 311 -34.94 -17.40 -20.01
C SER A 311 -36.46 -17.53 -19.81
N SER A 312 -37.16 -16.43 -19.49
CA SER A 312 -38.61 -16.44 -19.29
C SER A 312 -39.39 -16.53 -20.62
N SER A 313 -38.94 -15.82 -21.67
CA SER A 313 -39.60 -15.86 -22.98
C SER A 313 -39.43 -17.18 -23.74
N SER A 314 -38.37 -17.95 -23.46
CA SER A 314 -38.15 -19.26 -24.11
C SER A 314 -39.02 -20.37 -23.50
N MET A 315 -39.58 -20.17 -22.30
CA MET A 315 -40.41 -21.15 -21.61
C MET A 315 -41.90 -21.04 -21.98
N GLN A 316 -42.33 -19.92 -22.60
CA GLN A 316 -43.70 -19.72 -23.08
C GLN A 316 -43.96 -20.25 -24.51
N LEU A 317 -42.93 -20.73 -25.22
CA LEU A 317 -43.05 -21.20 -26.61
C LEU A 317 -43.25 -22.73 -26.74
N LEU A 318 -43.61 -23.42 -25.64
CA LEU A 318 -43.81 -24.88 -25.61
C LEU A 318 -45.23 -25.30 -25.20
N ALA A 319 -46.21 -24.41 -25.29
CA ALA A 319 -47.62 -24.78 -25.12
C ALA A 319 -48.16 -25.39 -26.43
N PRO A 320 -48.62 -26.66 -26.45
CA PRO A 320 -49.25 -27.25 -27.63
C PRO A 320 -50.60 -26.58 -27.91
N ALA A 321 -50.92 -26.39 -29.18
CA ALA A 321 -52.23 -25.88 -29.63
C ALA A 321 -53.34 -26.91 -29.35
N PRO A 322 -54.59 -26.48 -29.09
CA PRO A 322 -55.71 -27.38 -28.83
C PRO A 322 -56.20 -28.07 -30.11
N ASP A 323 -56.51 -29.36 -30.00
CA ASP A 323 -57.05 -30.18 -31.09
C ASP A 323 -58.45 -29.70 -31.51
N PRO A 324 -58.75 -29.67 -32.83
CA PRO A 324 -60.06 -29.30 -33.33
C PRO A 324 -61.07 -30.47 -33.24
N VAL A 325 -62.27 -30.18 -32.73
CA VAL A 325 -63.48 -31.02 -32.84
C VAL A 325 -64.42 -30.38 -33.85
#